data_AF-A0A2N0P8S2-F1
#
_entry.id   AF-A0A2N0P8S2-F1
#
_cell.length_a   1.000
_cell.length_b   1.000
_cell.length_c   1.000
_cell.angle_alpha   90.00
_cell.angle_beta   90.00
_cell.angle_gamma   90.00
#
_symmetry.space_group_name_H-M   'P 1'
#
loop_
_entity.id
_entity.type
_entity.pdbx_description
1 polymer ?
#
loop_
_entity_poly.entity_id
_entity_poly.type
_entity_poly.pdbx_seq_one_letter_code
_entity_poly.pdbx_strand_id
1 'polypeptide(L)'
;MYHKLMNNFRSTPSPNSRTAKRQQMRFERSCHRILSQEVIKPGTVSSTLTKLAAAKKGWFLFLPSQKFTTPLKHLRYKKTVDIPKQKDYNFTIPHYFGTNMNTTKASRTTNNISIVTDSTLIPASNDELLYTVIPYNPIPDMFIPLKYRDIIPPDPIYDNFGSFIVPGSREWFTYMYQLDLNTRDERLEKAEDAKFAARMDELYAESVAAKLRYQ
;
A
#
# COMPACT_ATOMS: atom_id res chain seq x y z
N MET A 1 10.38 -0.65 -17.46
CA MET A 1 11.18 0.56 -17.79
C MET A 1 11.16 1.43 -16.54
N TYR A 2 12.32 1.82 -16.02
CA TYR A 2 12.40 2.54 -14.75
C TYR A 2 12.09 4.02 -14.92
N HIS A 3 11.45 4.60 -13.91
CA HIS A 3 11.12 6.01 -13.87
C HIS A 3 11.69 6.63 -12.60
N LYS A 4 12.15 7.87 -12.69
CA LYS A 4 12.52 8.67 -11.53
C LYS A 4 11.34 9.55 -11.15
N LEU A 5 10.84 9.40 -9.94
CA LEU A 5 9.82 10.28 -9.38
C LEU A 5 10.49 11.57 -8.91
N MET A 6 10.11 12.69 -9.50
CA MET A 6 10.41 14.04 -9.02
C MET A 6 9.26 14.47 -8.11
N ASN A 7 9.49 14.66 -6.81
CA ASN A 7 8.51 15.11 -5.83
C ASN A 7 9.18 15.93 -4.71
N ASN A 8 8.39 16.39 -3.74
CA ASN A 8 8.87 17.06 -2.52
C ASN A 8 9.75 18.28 -2.80
N PHE A 9 9.29 19.16 -3.71
CA PHE A 9 10.01 20.40 -3.98
C PHE A 9 10.12 21.25 -2.71
N ARG A 10 11.35 21.60 -2.34
CA ARG A 10 11.66 22.47 -1.21
C ARG A 10 12.61 23.56 -1.69
N SER A 11 12.31 24.81 -1.36
CA SER A 11 13.21 25.93 -1.60
C SER A 11 14.13 26.09 -0.39
N THR A 12 15.42 25.85 -0.60
CA THR A 12 16.47 26.03 0.42
C THR A 12 17.44 27.12 -0.04
N PRO A 13 17.13 28.40 0.20
CA PRO A 13 18.01 29.49 -0.19
C PRO A 13 19.32 29.47 0.61
N SER A 14 20.35 30.12 0.08
CA SER A 14 21.63 30.24 0.77
C SER A 14 21.52 31.08 2.04
N PRO A 15 22.34 30.84 3.07
CA PRO A 15 22.38 31.69 4.26
C PRO A 15 22.75 33.16 3.97
N ASN A 16 23.54 33.40 2.92
CA ASN A 16 23.91 34.75 2.49
C ASN A 16 22.71 35.45 1.82
N SER A 17 22.24 36.56 2.38
CA SER A 17 21.06 37.31 1.92
C SER A 17 21.16 37.77 0.47
N ARG A 18 22.34 38.23 0.03
CA ARG A 18 22.57 38.68 -1.36
C ARG A 18 22.45 37.51 -2.33
N THR A 19 22.98 36.35 -1.96
CA THR A 19 22.90 35.13 -2.77
C THR A 19 21.49 34.55 -2.76
N ALA A 20 20.80 34.56 -1.61
CA ALA A 20 19.39 34.13 -1.49
C ALA A 20 18.48 34.94 -2.42
N LYS A 21 18.61 36.28 -2.40
CA LYS A 21 17.85 37.17 -3.29
C LYS A 21 18.09 36.84 -4.77
N ARG A 22 19.34 36.55 -5.14
CA ARG A 22 19.69 36.14 -6.52
C ARG A 22 19.13 34.77 -6.89
N GLN A 23 19.10 33.81 -5.97
CA GLN A 23 18.49 32.50 -6.19
C GLN A 23 16.98 32.64 -6.41
N GLN A 24 16.31 33.43 -5.58
CA GLN A 24 14.88 33.72 -5.72
C GLN A 24 14.56 34.34 -7.08
N MET A 25 15.30 35.37 -7.48
CA MET A 25 15.14 35.99 -8.82
C MET A 25 15.36 35.01 -9.98
N ARG A 26 16.26 34.03 -9.84
CA ARG A 26 16.52 33.01 -10.87
C ARG A 26 15.39 31.98 -10.92
N PHE A 27 14.87 31.60 -9.76
CA PHE A 27 13.72 30.71 -9.65
C PHE A 27 12.49 31.36 -10.28
N GLU A 28 12.16 32.60 -9.92
CA GLU A 28 11.05 33.36 -10.49
C GLU A 28 11.19 33.50 -12.01
N ARG A 29 12.38 33.86 -12.51
CA ARG A 29 12.64 33.88 -13.96
C ARG A 29 12.40 32.53 -14.63
N SER A 30 12.77 31.44 -13.99
CA SER A 30 12.49 30.09 -14.48
C SER A 30 11.00 29.79 -14.50
N CYS A 31 10.26 30.16 -13.45
CA CYS A 31 8.80 30.05 -13.41
C CYS A 31 8.17 30.82 -14.58
N HIS A 32 8.52 32.10 -14.77
CA HIS A 32 7.99 32.90 -15.87
C HIS A 32 8.27 32.27 -17.23
N ARG A 33 9.50 31.81 -17.47
CA ARG A 33 9.88 31.17 -18.74
C ARG A 33 9.09 29.89 -19.03
N ILE A 34 8.81 29.09 -18.01
CA ILE A 34 8.06 27.84 -18.19
C ILE A 34 6.57 28.11 -18.36
N LEU A 35 6.01 29.00 -17.53
CA LEU A 35 4.60 29.35 -17.57
C LEU A 35 4.22 30.17 -18.81
N SER A 36 5.16 30.89 -19.43
CA SER A 36 4.91 31.55 -20.71
C SER A 36 4.76 30.57 -21.89
N GLN A 37 5.13 29.29 -21.73
CA GLN A 37 4.91 28.24 -22.73
C GLN A 37 3.53 27.58 -22.60
N GLU A 38 2.70 28.07 -21.69
CA GLU A 38 1.34 27.61 -21.49
C GLU A 38 0.49 27.85 -22.75
N VAL A 39 -0.21 26.81 -23.20
CA VAL A 39 -1.13 26.92 -24.35
C VAL A 39 -2.49 27.36 -23.81
N ILE A 40 -2.77 28.66 -23.92
CA ILE A 40 -4.03 29.27 -23.48
C ILE A 40 -4.81 29.69 -24.72
N LYS A 41 -6.12 29.42 -24.74
CA LYS A 41 -7.00 29.95 -25.80
C LYS A 41 -7.06 31.48 -25.70
N PRO A 42 -7.10 32.21 -26.83
CA PRO A 42 -7.22 33.67 -26.79
C PRO A 42 -8.47 34.06 -26.00
N GLY A 43 -8.32 35.02 -25.08
CA GLY A 43 -9.40 35.50 -24.20
C GLY A 43 -9.67 34.67 -22.94
N THR A 44 -8.94 33.57 -22.71
CA THR A 44 -9.08 32.76 -21.49
C THR A 44 -7.97 33.10 -20.48
N VAL A 45 -8.28 33.08 -19.19
CA VAL A 45 -7.30 33.32 -18.12
C VAL A 45 -6.52 32.03 -17.82
N SER A 46 -5.23 32.16 -17.46
CA SER A 46 -4.38 31.04 -17.07
C SER A 46 -4.95 30.28 -15.87
N SER A 47 -5.23 28.99 -16.05
CA SER A 47 -5.75 28.09 -15.01
C SER A 47 -4.61 27.31 -14.35
N THR A 48 -4.80 26.91 -13.09
CA THR A 48 -3.84 26.10 -12.33
C THR A 48 -3.49 24.80 -13.06
N LEU A 49 -4.48 24.16 -13.70
CA LEU A 49 -4.29 22.94 -14.47
C LEU A 49 -3.36 23.16 -15.67
N THR A 50 -3.55 24.27 -16.37
CA THR A 50 -2.79 24.61 -17.56
C THR A 50 -1.35 24.97 -17.21
N LYS A 51 -1.13 25.69 -16.10
CA LYS A 51 0.20 25.93 -15.51
C LYS A 51 0.91 24.62 -15.16
N LEU A 52 0.19 23.68 -14.53
CA LEU A 52 0.71 22.35 -14.19
C LEU A 52 1.08 21.55 -15.45
N ALA A 53 0.29 21.65 -16.51
CA ALA A 53 0.58 20.99 -17.79
C ALA A 53 1.85 21.56 -18.44
N ALA A 54 2.01 22.89 -18.48
CA ALA A 54 3.21 23.55 -18.97
C ALA A 54 4.45 23.16 -18.15
N ALA A 55 4.34 23.17 -16.83
CA ALA A 55 5.41 22.75 -15.93
C ALA A 55 5.80 21.28 -16.10
N LYS A 56 4.81 20.38 -16.28
CA LYS A 56 5.06 18.96 -16.58
C LYS A 56 5.75 18.78 -17.93
N LYS A 57 5.38 19.55 -18.95
CA LYS A 57 6.04 19.54 -20.27
C LYS A 57 7.49 20.02 -20.17
N GLY A 58 7.75 21.06 -19.37
CA GLY A 58 9.08 21.61 -19.12
C GLY A 58 9.90 20.88 -18.04
N TRP A 59 9.41 19.76 -17.51
CA TRP A 59 10.00 19.02 -16.39
C TRP A 59 10.45 19.92 -15.23
N PHE A 60 9.59 20.87 -14.86
CA PHE A 60 9.88 21.88 -13.85
C PHE A 60 8.93 21.74 -12.66
N LEU A 61 9.49 21.80 -11.44
CA LEU A 61 8.73 21.86 -10.19
C LEU A 61 8.70 23.29 -9.69
N PHE A 62 7.51 23.83 -9.43
CA PHE A 62 7.35 25.15 -8.82
C PHE A 62 6.42 25.15 -7.60
N LEU A 63 5.63 24.08 -7.42
CA LEU A 63 4.79 23.87 -6.24
C LEU A 63 5.33 22.72 -5.38
N PRO A 64 5.25 22.80 -4.04
CA PRO A 64 5.68 21.72 -3.15
C PRO A 64 4.94 20.39 -3.38
N SER A 65 3.66 20.47 -3.71
CA SER A 65 2.78 19.30 -3.94
C SER A 65 2.89 18.70 -5.35
N GLN A 66 3.67 19.33 -6.25
CA GLN A 66 3.81 18.85 -7.62
C GLN A 66 4.67 17.59 -7.68
N LYS A 67 4.25 16.64 -8.52
CA LYS A 67 5.01 15.41 -8.79
C LYS A 67 4.94 15.01 -10.26
N PHE A 68 6.05 14.52 -10.80
CA PHE A 68 6.08 13.91 -12.13
C PHE A 68 7.16 12.82 -12.24
N THR A 69 6.98 11.90 -13.18
CA THR A 69 7.88 10.78 -13.42
C THR A 69 8.66 11.00 -14.72
N THR A 70 9.98 10.90 -14.69
CA THR A 70 10.83 10.95 -15.89
C THR A 70 11.40 9.56 -16.19
N PRO A 71 11.43 9.12 -17.46
CA PRO A 71 12.00 7.83 -17.82
C PRO A 71 13.53 7.84 -17.67
N LEU A 72 14.08 6.84 -16.99
CA LEU A 72 15.53 6.67 -16.86
C LEU A 72 16.08 5.88 -18.05
N LYS A 73 16.49 6.60 -19.11
CA LYS A 73 16.89 6.01 -20.41
C LYS A 73 18.09 5.05 -20.33
N HIS A 74 19.01 5.30 -19.39
CA HIS A 74 20.24 4.52 -19.19
C HIS A 74 20.06 3.37 -18.20
N LEU A 75 18.98 3.36 -17.42
CA LEU A 75 18.70 2.29 -16.47
C LEU A 75 17.84 1.22 -17.15
N ARG A 76 18.53 0.29 -17.82
CA ARG A 76 17.91 -0.85 -18.51
C ARG A 76 18.38 -2.13 -17.82
N TYR A 77 17.46 -2.79 -17.13
CA TYR A 77 17.70 -4.16 -16.66
C TYR A 77 17.41 -5.13 -17.80
N LYS A 78 18.17 -6.23 -17.86
CA LYS A 78 17.80 -7.37 -18.70
C LYS A 78 16.41 -7.83 -18.26
N LYS A 79 15.51 -8.00 -19.24
CA LYS A 79 14.18 -8.57 -19.01
C LYS A 79 14.33 -10.08 -18.83
N THR A 80 14.84 -10.51 -17.69
CA THR A 80 14.81 -11.92 -17.28
C THR A 80 13.65 -12.10 -16.31
N VAL A 81 13.00 -13.26 -16.35
CA VAL A 81 11.98 -13.64 -15.35
C VAL A 81 12.63 -13.72 -13.95
N ASP A 82 13.93 -13.99 -13.91
CA ASP A 82 14.72 -14.10 -12.69
C ASP A 82 15.11 -12.74 -12.08
N ILE A 83 15.23 -12.74 -10.75
CA ILE A 83 15.79 -11.64 -9.95
C ILE A 83 17.15 -11.25 -10.52
N PRO A 84 17.39 -9.95 -10.82
CA PRO A 84 18.64 -9.50 -11.43
C PRO A 84 19.81 -9.80 -10.50
N LYS A 85 20.81 -10.52 -11.00
CA LYS A 85 22.01 -10.89 -10.23
C LYS A 85 23.01 -9.74 -10.26
N GLN A 86 23.62 -9.42 -9.12
CA GLN A 86 24.62 -8.33 -9.00
C GLN A 86 25.77 -8.46 -10.02
N LYS A 87 26.18 -9.70 -10.35
CA LYS A 87 27.24 -9.99 -11.34
C LYS A 87 26.96 -9.48 -12.76
N ASP A 88 25.69 -9.24 -13.11
CA ASP A 88 25.29 -8.85 -14.46
C ASP A 88 25.33 -7.32 -14.67
N TYR A 89 25.69 -6.54 -13.63
CA TYR A 89 25.62 -5.08 -13.64
C TYR A 89 26.84 -4.45 -12.95
N ASN A 90 27.35 -3.37 -13.54
CA ASN A 90 28.50 -2.62 -13.01
C ASN A 90 28.12 -1.60 -11.92
N PHE A 91 26.86 -1.57 -11.50
CA PHE A 91 26.35 -0.72 -10.43
C PHE A 91 25.71 -1.58 -9.35
N THR A 92 25.73 -1.11 -8.11
CA THR A 92 25.06 -1.79 -6.99
C THR A 92 23.57 -1.84 -7.27
N ILE A 93 23.05 -3.04 -7.46
CA ILE A 93 21.62 -3.27 -7.59
C ILE A 93 21.06 -3.14 -6.17
N PRO A 94 20.10 -2.22 -5.93
CA PRO A 94 19.40 -2.21 -4.65
C PRO A 94 18.84 -3.62 -4.42
N HIS A 95 19.28 -4.28 -3.37
CA HIS A 95 18.74 -5.55 -2.95
C HIS A 95 17.28 -5.30 -2.59
N TYR A 96 16.38 -5.54 -3.54
CA TYR A 96 14.98 -5.74 -3.19
C TYR A 96 14.99 -6.97 -2.28
N PHE A 97 14.65 -6.78 -1.01
CA PHE A 97 14.38 -7.88 -0.10
C PHE A 97 13.26 -8.69 -0.74
N GLY A 98 13.63 -9.73 -1.49
CA GLY A 98 12.69 -10.74 -1.90
C GLY A 98 12.22 -11.39 -0.62
N THR A 99 10.93 -11.29 -0.34
CA THR A 99 10.26 -12.20 0.59
C THR A 99 10.65 -13.61 0.19
N ASN A 100 11.60 -14.14 0.95
CA ASN A 100 12.11 -15.47 0.90
C ASN A 100 10.95 -16.44 1.18
N MET A 101 10.28 -16.90 0.12
CA MET A 101 9.47 -18.11 0.15
C MET A 101 10.42 -19.28 0.32
N ASN A 102 10.87 -19.49 1.55
CA ASN A 102 11.60 -20.69 1.93
C ASN A 102 10.56 -21.78 2.21
N THR A 103 10.34 -22.64 1.21
CA THR A 103 9.95 -24.03 1.43
C THR A 103 11.06 -24.72 2.22
N THR A 104 11.01 -24.63 3.55
CA THR A 104 11.81 -25.49 4.43
C THR A 104 10.95 -25.94 5.60
N LYS A 105 10.56 -27.20 5.54
CA LYS A 105 10.07 -27.97 6.68
C LYS A 105 11.15 -27.97 7.76
N ALA A 106 10.94 -27.29 8.88
CA ALA A 106 11.75 -27.42 10.09
C ALA A 106 10.92 -27.08 11.34
N SER A 107 10.47 -28.15 11.99
CA SER A 107 10.38 -28.38 13.44
C SER A 107 9.86 -27.27 14.35
N ARG A 108 8.64 -27.49 14.86
CA ARG A 108 8.17 -27.01 16.17
C ARG A 108 9.27 -27.19 17.21
N THR A 109 9.67 -26.10 17.87
CA THR A 109 10.24 -26.19 19.22
C THR A 109 9.71 -25.01 20.03
N THR A 110 8.77 -25.30 20.92
CA THR A 110 8.30 -24.45 22.00
C THR A 110 9.40 -24.33 23.05
N ASN A 111 9.94 -23.14 23.28
CA ASN A 111 10.78 -22.87 24.44
C ASN A 111 10.21 -21.67 25.21
N ASN A 112 9.29 -22.01 26.09
CA ASN A 112 8.87 -21.32 27.29
C ASN A 112 10.05 -21.17 28.25
N ILE A 113 10.51 -19.94 28.49
CA ILE A 113 11.38 -19.60 29.62
C ILE A 113 10.85 -18.32 30.28
N SER A 114 10.10 -18.52 31.37
CA SER A 114 9.96 -17.59 32.48
C SER A 114 11.25 -17.57 33.30
N ILE A 115 11.65 -16.43 33.88
CA ILE A 115 12.15 -16.16 35.26
C ILE A 115 12.37 -14.61 35.31
N VAL A 116 11.49 -13.83 35.93
CA VAL A 116 11.53 -13.30 37.32
C VAL A 116 12.56 -12.18 37.55
N THR A 117 11.99 -10.99 37.78
CA THR A 117 12.21 -9.91 38.77
C THR A 117 13.48 -9.87 39.62
N ASP A 118 14.04 -8.65 39.76
CA ASP A 118 14.32 -7.91 41.03
C ASP A 118 15.01 -6.57 40.66
N SER A 119 14.69 -5.37 41.17
CA SER A 119 14.43 -4.93 42.55
C SER A 119 13.79 -3.50 42.53
N THR A 120 12.74 -3.20 43.33
CA THR A 120 12.81 -2.32 44.56
C THR A 120 12.81 -0.79 44.26
N LEU A 121 11.92 0.13 44.69
CA LEU A 121 10.80 0.25 45.64
C LEU A 121 9.83 1.40 45.20
N ILE A 122 8.54 1.24 45.56
CA ILE A 122 7.35 2.15 45.52
C ILE A 122 7.52 3.39 46.47
N PRO A 123 6.71 4.50 46.48
CA PRO A 123 5.36 4.73 45.89
C PRO A 123 5.11 6.06 45.13
N ALA A 124 4.08 6.10 44.28
CA ALA A 124 2.83 6.84 44.56
C ALA A 124 1.92 6.96 43.32
N SER A 125 0.61 6.95 43.61
CA SER A 125 -0.54 7.25 42.75
C SER A 125 -0.98 6.17 41.77
N ASN A 126 -2.11 5.56 42.11
CA ASN A 126 -2.90 4.71 41.24
C ASN A 126 -3.56 5.58 40.15
N ASP A 127 -2.82 5.87 39.08
CA ASP A 127 -3.42 6.38 37.86
C ASP A 127 -3.89 5.17 37.05
N GLU A 128 -5.19 4.92 37.16
CA GLU A 128 -5.96 3.99 36.34
C GLU A 128 -5.60 4.22 34.86
N LEU A 129 -4.87 3.27 34.26
CA LEU A 129 -4.56 3.26 32.83
C LEU A 129 -5.87 3.07 32.06
N LEU A 130 -6.62 4.15 31.88
CA LEU A 130 -7.74 4.19 30.96
C LEU A 130 -7.18 3.98 29.55
N TYR A 131 -7.36 2.77 29.02
CA TYR A 131 -7.08 2.45 27.63
C TYR A 131 -8.07 3.25 26.78
N THR A 132 -7.67 4.44 26.35
CA THR A 132 -8.52 5.40 25.62
C THR A 132 -8.80 4.98 24.17
N VAL A 133 -8.26 3.85 23.72
CA VAL A 133 -8.45 3.35 22.35
C VAL A 133 -9.70 2.49 22.29
N ILE A 134 -10.69 2.93 21.52
CA ILE A 134 -11.92 2.21 21.24
C ILE A 134 -11.58 0.82 20.65
N PRO A 135 -12.20 -0.28 21.14
CA PRO A 135 -12.02 -1.61 20.57
C PRO A 135 -12.31 -1.62 19.08
N TYR A 136 -11.47 -2.29 18.29
CA TYR A 136 -11.64 -2.40 16.85
C TYR A 136 -13.00 -3.04 16.52
N ASN A 137 -13.83 -2.35 15.74
CA ASN A 137 -15.06 -2.89 15.21
C ASN A 137 -14.84 -3.29 13.74
N PRO A 138 -14.79 -4.60 13.41
CA PRO A 138 -14.54 -5.07 12.06
C PRO A 138 -15.69 -4.74 11.09
N ILE A 139 -16.90 -4.47 11.58
CA ILE A 139 -18.04 -4.10 10.75
C ILE A 139 -18.32 -2.62 10.97
N PRO A 140 -17.65 -1.71 10.23
CA PRO A 140 -17.87 -0.29 10.40
C PRO A 140 -19.30 0.08 9.99
N ASP A 141 -19.89 1.03 10.72
CA ASP A 141 -21.22 1.58 10.43
C ASP A 141 -21.18 2.48 9.18
N MET A 142 -21.06 1.84 8.00
CA MET A 142 -20.94 2.50 6.71
C MET A 142 -21.40 1.57 5.57
N PHE A 143 -21.65 2.15 4.39
CA PHE A 143 -21.92 1.40 3.17
C PHE A 143 -20.71 0.56 2.74
N ILE A 144 -20.87 -0.77 2.78
CA ILE A 144 -19.89 -1.75 2.29
C ILE A 144 -20.53 -2.56 1.16
N PRO A 145 -19.93 -2.59 -0.04
CA PRO A 145 -20.36 -3.46 -1.14
C PRO A 145 -20.48 -4.92 -0.68
N LEU A 146 -21.54 -5.62 -1.10
CA LEU A 146 -21.83 -7.00 -0.67
C LEU A 146 -20.63 -7.95 -0.86
N LYS A 147 -19.92 -7.81 -1.98
CA LYS A 147 -18.73 -8.62 -2.29
C LYS A 147 -17.57 -8.52 -1.28
N TYR A 148 -17.56 -7.49 -0.43
CA TYR A 148 -16.52 -7.31 0.58
C TYR A 148 -16.93 -7.76 1.98
N ARG A 149 -18.23 -7.99 2.24
CA ARG A 149 -18.74 -8.28 3.60
C ARG A 149 -18.16 -9.57 4.20
N ASP A 150 -17.95 -10.58 3.36
CA ASP A 150 -17.47 -11.90 3.79
C ASP A 150 -15.95 -11.98 3.90
N ILE A 151 -15.23 -10.94 3.47
CA ILE A 151 -13.75 -10.90 3.47
C ILE A 151 -13.19 -9.82 4.39
N ILE A 152 -14.02 -9.19 5.22
CA ILE A 152 -13.54 -8.18 6.17
C ILE A 152 -12.72 -8.87 7.26
N PRO A 153 -11.46 -8.47 7.48
CA PRO A 153 -10.62 -9.03 8.52
C PRO A 153 -11.25 -8.81 9.91
N PRO A 154 -11.19 -9.81 10.80
CA PRO A 154 -11.61 -9.64 12.19
C PRO A 154 -10.66 -8.73 12.97
N ASP A 155 -9.40 -8.64 12.53
CA ASP A 155 -8.32 -7.91 13.18
C ASP A 155 -8.05 -6.54 12.52
N PRO A 156 -7.55 -5.55 13.28
CA PRO A 156 -7.19 -4.24 12.74
C PRO A 156 -6.12 -4.35 11.66
N ILE A 157 -6.29 -3.56 10.60
CA ILE A 157 -5.42 -3.58 9.42
C ILE A 157 -4.40 -2.45 9.56
N TYR A 158 -3.14 -2.75 9.25
CA TYR A 158 -2.05 -1.78 9.29
C TYR A 158 -1.38 -1.66 7.92
N ASP A 159 -0.86 -0.48 7.62
CA ASP A 159 -0.03 -0.26 6.44
C ASP A 159 1.40 -0.83 6.63
N ASN A 160 2.21 -0.77 5.58
CA ASN A 160 3.62 -1.20 5.62
C ASN A 160 4.49 -0.40 6.61
N PHE A 161 4.01 0.75 7.11
CA PHE A 161 4.67 1.60 8.08
C PHE A 161 4.14 1.37 9.51
N GLY A 162 3.21 0.44 9.72
CA GLY A 162 2.58 0.16 11.00
C GLY A 162 1.47 1.15 11.39
N SER A 163 0.98 1.97 10.46
CA SER A 163 -0.12 2.90 10.69
C SER A 163 -1.47 2.19 10.55
N PHE A 164 -2.39 2.44 11.48
CA PHE A 164 -3.74 1.87 11.44
C PHE A 164 -4.53 2.38 10.23
N ILE A 165 -5.05 1.45 9.44
CA ILE A 165 -5.90 1.74 8.29
C ILE A 165 -7.34 1.85 8.76
N VAL A 166 -7.86 3.08 8.77
CA VAL A 166 -9.24 3.36 9.18
C VAL A 166 -10.23 2.68 8.22
N PRO A 167 -11.17 1.86 8.73
CA PRO A 167 -12.21 1.27 7.91
C PRO A 167 -13.00 2.32 7.15
N GLY A 168 -13.24 2.07 5.85
CA GLY A 168 -13.93 3.00 4.96
C GLY A 168 -13.08 4.11 4.34
N SER A 169 -11.82 4.23 4.74
CA SER A 169 -10.86 5.06 4.00
C SER A 169 -10.58 4.50 2.59
N ARG A 170 -10.01 5.32 1.71
CA ARG A 170 -9.57 4.89 0.37
C ARG A 170 -8.54 3.75 0.43
N GLU A 171 -7.63 3.81 1.40
CA GLU A 171 -6.61 2.77 1.60
C GLU A 171 -7.27 1.46 2.04
N TRP A 172 -8.27 1.53 2.92
CA TRP A 172 -9.06 0.35 3.30
C TRP A 172 -9.74 -0.31 2.11
N PHE A 173 -10.42 0.46 1.26
CA PHE A 173 -11.04 -0.09 0.05
C PHE A 173 -10.02 -0.66 -0.96
N THR A 174 -8.82 -0.08 -1.01
CA THR A 174 -7.73 -0.59 -1.86
C THR A 174 -7.25 -1.96 -1.36
N TYR A 175 -7.09 -2.10 -0.05
CA TYR A 175 -6.73 -3.36 0.59
C TYR A 175 -7.84 -4.42 0.43
N MET A 176 -9.12 -4.07 0.63
CA MET A 176 -10.26 -4.97 0.38
C MET A 176 -10.31 -5.45 -1.07
N TYR A 177 -10.03 -4.59 -2.03
CA TYR A 177 -9.99 -4.99 -3.45
C TYR A 177 -8.88 -6.01 -3.74
N GLN A 178 -7.71 -5.84 -3.12
CA GLN A 178 -6.62 -6.81 -3.26
C GLN A 178 -6.95 -8.14 -2.59
N LEU A 179 -7.56 -8.13 -1.41
CA LEU A 179 -8.03 -9.34 -0.75
C LEU A 179 -9.10 -10.05 -1.59
N ASP A 180 -10.04 -9.32 -2.17
CA ASP A 180 -11.07 -9.87 -3.06
C ASP A 180 -10.44 -10.61 -4.24
N LEU A 181 -9.45 -9.99 -4.91
CA LEU A 181 -8.72 -10.60 -6.01
C LEU A 181 -7.96 -11.87 -5.58
N ASN A 182 -7.24 -11.81 -4.46
CA ASN A 182 -6.41 -12.93 -4.00
C ASN A 182 -7.24 -14.13 -3.52
N THR A 183 -8.41 -13.88 -2.94
CA THR A 183 -9.28 -14.92 -2.37
C THR A 183 -10.37 -15.39 -3.33
N ARG A 184 -10.46 -14.83 -4.55
CA ARG A 184 -11.56 -15.12 -5.47
C ARG A 184 -11.60 -16.58 -5.90
N ASP A 185 -10.44 -17.11 -6.29
CA ASP A 185 -10.34 -18.46 -6.84
C ASP A 185 -10.54 -19.52 -5.74
N GLU A 186 -9.94 -19.32 -4.56
CA GLU A 186 -10.14 -20.19 -3.38
C GLU A 186 -11.62 -20.24 -2.95
N ARG A 187 -12.32 -19.09 -3.00
CA ARG A 187 -13.76 -19.04 -2.69
C ARG A 187 -14.59 -19.78 -3.72
N LEU A 188 -14.20 -19.74 -4.99
CA LEU A 188 -14.89 -20.47 -6.05
C LEU A 188 -14.70 -21.98 -5.88
N GLU A 189 -13.47 -22.43 -5.66
CA GLU A 189 -13.14 -23.84 -5.42
C GLU A 189 -13.90 -24.38 -4.19
N LYS A 190 -13.86 -23.67 -3.06
CA LYS A 190 -14.59 -24.04 -1.85
C LYS A 190 -16.11 -24.12 -2.07
N ALA A 191 -16.67 -23.24 -2.91
CA ALA A 191 -18.09 -23.27 -3.24
C ALA A 191 -18.44 -24.46 -4.14
N GLU A 192 -17.55 -24.85 -5.04
CA GLU A 192 -17.70 -26.06 -5.87
C GLU A 192 -17.59 -27.33 -5.04
N ASP A 193 -16.61 -27.39 -4.13
CA ASP A 193 -16.45 -28.50 -3.18
C ASP A 193 -17.67 -28.64 -2.27
N ALA A 194 -18.21 -27.53 -1.75
CA ALA A 194 -19.41 -27.55 -0.92
C ALA A 194 -20.63 -28.05 -1.70
N LYS A 195 -20.78 -27.66 -2.98
CA LYS A 195 -21.84 -28.17 -3.85
C LYS A 195 -21.67 -29.67 -4.11
N PHE A 196 -20.43 -30.12 -4.32
CA PHE A 196 -20.14 -31.53 -4.53
C PHE A 196 -20.45 -32.36 -3.26
N ALA A 197 -20.02 -31.89 -2.09
CA ALA A 197 -20.31 -32.52 -0.80
C ALA A 197 -21.82 -32.61 -0.53
N ALA A 198 -22.56 -31.52 -0.71
CA ALA A 198 -24.02 -31.51 -0.54
C ALA A 198 -24.73 -32.52 -1.45
N ARG A 199 -24.29 -32.64 -2.71
CA ARG A 199 -24.82 -33.62 -3.65
C ARG A 199 -24.53 -35.07 -3.23
N MET A 200 -23.34 -35.32 -2.68
CA MET A 200 -22.98 -36.65 -2.18
C MET A 200 -23.80 -37.03 -0.95
N ASP A 201 -24.04 -36.09 -0.03
CA ASP A 201 -24.89 -36.30 1.14
C ASP A 201 -26.34 -36.59 0.76
N GLU A 202 -26.88 -35.90 -0.25
CA GLU A 202 -28.22 -36.14 -0.79
C GLU A 202 -28.34 -37.57 -1.35
N LEU A 203 -27.40 -38.00 -2.20
CA LEU A 203 -27.38 -39.37 -2.74
C LEU A 203 -27.25 -40.43 -1.64
N TYR A 204 -26.45 -40.15 -0.61
CA TYR A 204 -26.33 -41.05 0.54
C TYR A 204 -27.65 -41.17 1.29
N ALA A 205 -28.31 -40.05 1.58
CA ALA A 205 -29.62 -40.00 2.24
C ALA A 205 -30.69 -40.74 1.43
N GLU A 206 -30.74 -40.55 0.11
CA GLU A 206 -31.64 -41.29 -0.80
C GLU A 206 -31.39 -42.79 -0.76
N SER A 207 -30.11 -43.22 -0.76
CA SER A 207 -29.75 -44.63 -0.70
C SER A 207 -30.17 -45.30 0.62
N VAL A 208 -30.05 -44.58 1.73
CA VAL A 208 -30.49 -45.04 3.06
C VAL A 208 -32.02 -45.12 3.10
N ALA A 209 -32.71 -44.09 2.60
CA ALA A 209 -34.17 -44.07 2.53
C ALA A 209 -34.73 -45.19 1.63
N ALA A 210 -34.06 -45.49 0.52
CA ALA A 210 -34.44 -46.59 -0.37
C ALA A 210 -34.31 -47.95 0.32
N LYS A 211 -33.21 -48.21 1.04
CA LYS A 211 -33.02 -49.47 1.79
C LYS A 211 -34.10 -49.69 2.86
N LEU A 212 -34.54 -48.63 3.54
CA LEU A 212 -35.60 -48.71 4.55
C LEU A 212 -37.00 -48.97 3.97
N ARG A 213 -37.23 -48.68 2.68
CA ARG A 213 -38.52 -48.97 2.01
C ARG A 213 -38.70 -50.44 1.63
N TYR A 214 -37.64 -51.24 1.64
CA TYR A 214 -37.65 -52.66 1.26
C TYR A 214 -37.42 -53.61 2.45
N GLN A 215 -37.49 -53.10 3.68
CA GLN A 215 -37.61 -53.89 4.92
C GLN A 215 -39.04 -53.82 5.44
#